data_AF-A0A1Z9M5M6-F1
#
_entry.id   AF-A0A1Z9M5M6-F1
#
_cell.length_a   1.000
_cell.length_b   1.000
_cell.length_c   1.000
_cell.angle_alpha   90.00
_cell.angle_beta   90.00
_cell.angle_gamma   90.00
#
_symmetry.space_group_name_H-M   'P 1'
#
loop_
_entity.id
_entity.type
_entity.pdbx_description
1 polymer ?
#
loop_
_entity_poly.entity_id
_entity_poly.type
_entity_poly.pdbx_seq_one_letter_code
_entity_poly.pdbx_strand_id
1 'polypeptide(L)'
;QKKGFAIKIVTNQSGIQRGYYSWDDYTKICLHMLREFERIGIDIEIRTCPHRPETNCKCRKPKIGMFLDERHEDDIMIGDQISDMLAAKNAGIKHRWLLSENVNSDYATKKFLSHDLLINYLM
;
A
#
# COMPACT_ATOMS: atom_id res chain seq x y z
N GLN A 1 -1.24 16.04 1.19
CA GLN A 1 0.15 16.37 0.79
C GLN A 1 0.68 17.71 1.36
N LYS A 2 -0.06 18.42 2.24
CA LYS A 2 0.39 19.69 2.85
C LYS A 2 1.71 19.59 3.65
N LYS A 3 2.02 18.41 4.20
CA LYS A 3 3.28 18.12 4.93
C LYS A 3 4.44 17.70 4.00
N GLY A 4 4.30 17.83 2.67
CA GLY A 4 5.37 17.53 1.70
C GLY A 4 5.51 16.07 1.28
N PHE A 5 4.70 15.15 1.81
CA PHE A 5 4.73 13.73 1.41
C PHE A 5 4.02 13.52 0.07
N ALA A 6 4.66 12.77 -0.82
CA ALA A 6 3.98 12.09 -1.93
C ALA A 6 3.12 10.92 -1.39
N ILE A 7 2.01 10.61 -2.07
CA ILE A 7 1.12 9.51 -1.65
C ILE A 7 1.18 8.43 -2.74
N LYS A 8 1.47 7.19 -2.32
CA LYS A 8 1.53 6.04 -3.20
C LYS A 8 0.69 4.90 -2.66
N ILE A 9 -0.05 4.24 -3.55
CA ILE A 9 -0.79 3.03 -3.26
C ILE A 9 -0.01 1.85 -3.85
N VAL A 10 0.42 0.92 -3.00
CA VAL A 10 1.09 -0.33 -3.40
C VAL A 10 0.16 -1.51 -3.09
N THR A 11 -0.37 -2.19 -4.10
CA THR A 11 -1.47 -3.17 -3.90
C THR A 11 -1.26 -4.50 -4.61
N ASN A 12 -1.65 -5.59 -3.94
CA ASN A 12 -1.68 -6.94 -4.51
C ASN A 12 -3.09 -7.20 -5.08
N GLN A 13 -3.24 -7.29 -6.40
CA GLN A 13 -4.51 -7.48 -7.11
C GLN A 13 -4.52 -8.81 -7.87
N SER A 14 -4.36 -9.93 -7.15
CA SER A 14 -4.31 -11.26 -7.76
C SER A 14 -5.60 -11.68 -8.45
N GLY A 15 -6.72 -10.99 -8.19
CA GLY A 15 -7.99 -11.23 -8.88
C GLY A 15 -7.87 -11.08 -10.40
N ILE A 16 -6.96 -10.21 -10.87
CA ILE A 16 -6.67 -10.00 -12.29
C ILE A 16 -6.16 -11.30 -12.93
N GLN A 17 -5.05 -11.87 -12.43
CA GLN A 17 -4.52 -13.13 -12.96
C GLN A 17 -5.38 -14.35 -12.58
N ARG A 18 -6.27 -14.22 -11.60
CA ARG A 18 -7.30 -15.24 -11.30
C ARG A 18 -8.47 -15.20 -12.28
N GLY A 19 -8.60 -14.15 -13.09
CA GLY A 19 -9.70 -13.96 -14.03
C GLY A 19 -11.02 -13.56 -13.35
N TYR A 20 -10.96 -13.07 -12.10
CA TYR A 20 -12.15 -12.59 -11.39
C TYR A 20 -12.65 -11.24 -11.92
N TYR A 21 -11.73 -10.43 -12.46
CA TYR A 21 -11.99 -9.17 -13.14
C TYR A 21 -10.83 -8.87 -14.09
N SER A 22 -11.08 -8.04 -15.10
CA SER A 22 -10.07 -7.66 -16.09
C SER A 22 -9.19 -6.49 -15.62
N TRP A 23 -8.11 -6.23 -16.35
CA TRP A 23 -7.34 -5.00 -16.19
C TRP A 23 -8.16 -3.74 -16.49
N ASP A 24 -9.13 -3.82 -17.40
CA ASP A 24 -10.00 -2.70 -17.73
C ASP A 24 -10.95 -2.37 -16.57
N ASP A 25 -11.56 -3.39 -15.96
CA ASP A 25 -12.41 -3.23 -14.76
C ASP A 25 -11.63 -2.59 -13.60
N TYR A 26 -10.41 -3.08 -13.36
CA TYR A 26 -9.52 -2.53 -12.34
C TYR A 26 -9.14 -1.08 -12.64
N THR A 27 -8.76 -0.77 -13.89
CA THR A 27 -8.38 0.58 -14.33
C THR A 27 -9.54 1.56 -14.15
N LYS A 28 -10.78 1.17 -14.46
CA LYS A 28 -11.97 2.02 -14.25
C LYS A 28 -12.13 2.45 -12.80
N ILE A 29 -11.97 1.52 -11.86
CA ILE A 29 -12.06 1.80 -10.42
C ILE A 29 -10.91 2.72 -9.98
N CYS A 30 -9.69 2.44 -10.42
CA CYS A 30 -8.54 3.28 -10.12
C CYS A 30 -8.72 4.71 -10.64
N LEU A 31 -9.15 4.88 -11.89
CA LEU A 31 -9.38 6.21 -12.47
C LEU A 31 -10.49 6.97 -11.75
N HIS A 32 -11.57 6.29 -11.35
CA HIS A 32 -12.61 6.92 -10.55
C HIS A 32 -12.05 7.41 -9.21
N MET A 33 -11.33 6.56 -8.48
CA MET A 33 -10.69 6.91 -7.21
C MET A 33 -9.72 8.09 -7.36
N LEU A 34 -8.84 8.05 -8.36
CA LEU A 34 -7.87 9.11 -8.62
C LEU A 34 -8.56 10.44 -8.91
N ARG A 35 -9.62 10.45 -9.72
CA ARG A 35 -10.40 11.66 -9.99
C ARG A 35 -11.03 12.25 -8.74
N GLU A 36 -11.60 11.41 -7.86
CA GLU A 36 -12.19 11.92 -6.61
C GLU A 36 -11.15 12.55 -5.68
N PHE A 37 -9.93 12.00 -5.62
CA PHE A 37 -8.84 12.61 -4.85
C PHE A 37 -8.25 13.85 -5.52
N GLU A 38 -8.13 13.86 -6.85
CA GLU A 38 -7.66 15.02 -7.62
C GLU A 38 -8.57 16.24 -7.41
N ARG A 39 -9.89 16.03 -7.33
CA ARG A 39 -10.88 17.10 -7.05
C ARG A 39 -10.66 17.82 -5.72
N ILE A 40 -9.98 17.19 -4.77
CA ILE A 40 -9.60 17.79 -3.49
C ILE A 40 -8.10 18.14 -3.41
N GLY A 41 -7.41 18.16 -4.56
CA GLY A 41 -6.00 18.53 -4.69
C GLY A 41 -5.05 17.49 -4.11
N ILE A 42 -5.44 16.21 -4.12
CA ILE A 42 -4.60 15.10 -3.68
C ILE A 42 -4.18 14.27 -4.89
N ASP A 43 -2.89 14.25 -5.16
CA ASP A 43 -2.28 13.41 -6.17
C ASP A 43 -1.82 12.08 -5.57
N ILE A 44 -2.07 10.99 -6.29
CA ILE A 44 -1.80 9.62 -5.84
C ILE A 44 -1.25 8.81 -7.00
N GLU A 45 -0.12 8.16 -6.76
CA GLU A 45 0.44 7.20 -7.68
C GLU A 45 0.09 5.75 -7.27
N ILE A 46 -0.25 4.90 -8.23
CA ILE A 46 -0.62 3.51 -7.95
C ILE A 46 0.43 2.54 -8.54
N ARG A 47 0.81 1.54 -7.75
CA ARG A 47 1.64 0.41 -8.13
C ARG A 47 0.91 -0.89 -7.79
N THR A 48 0.79 -1.75 -8.79
CA THR A 48 -0.09 -2.92 -8.69
C THR A 48 0.65 -4.20 -9.09
N CYS A 49 0.59 -5.19 -8.21
CA CYS A 49 0.96 -6.55 -8.55
C CYS A 49 -0.29 -7.36 -8.93
N PRO A 50 -0.48 -7.75 -10.21
CA PRO A 50 -1.61 -8.56 -10.64
C PRO A 50 -1.46 -10.04 -10.32
N HIS A 51 -0.27 -10.44 -9.86
CA HIS A 51 0.13 -11.83 -9.89
C HIS A 51 -0.41 -12.67 -8.73
N ARG A 52 -0.66 -13.95 -9.02
CA ARG A 52 -0.98 -14.97 -8.01
C ARG A 52 0.24 -15.28 -7.13
N PRO A 53 0.05 -15.73 -5.88
CA PRO A 53 1.15 -16.10 -4.98
C PRO A 53 2.16 -17.08 -5.59
N GLU A 54 1.70 -18.01 -6.42
CA GLU A 54 2.48 -19.13 -6.96
C GLU A 54 3.42 -18.70 -8.10
N THR A 55 3.21 -17.52 -8.68
CA THR A 55 3.99 -17.03 -9.83
C THR A 55 5.43 -16.64 -9.52
N ASN A 56 5.79 -16.53 -8.24
CA ASN A 56 7.10 -16.08 -7.78
C ASN A 56 7.59 -14.75 -8.42
N CYS A 57 6.68 -13.88 -8.87
CA CYS A 57 7.03 -12.57 -9.46
C CYS A 57 7.84 -11.70 -8.49
N LYS A 58 8.53 -10.66 -8.98
CA LYS A 58 9.35 -9.77 -8.13
C LYS A 58 8.53 -8.70 -7.38
N CYS A 59 7.32 -8.40 -7.84
CA CYS A 59 6.52 -7.26 -7.36
C CYS A 59 5.57 -7.57 -6.20
N ARG A 60 5.06 -8.82 -6.07
CA ARG A 60 4.06 -9.17 -5.05
C ARG A 60 4.61 -8.99 -3.63
N LYS A 61 3.93 -8.19 -2.80
CA LYS A 61 4.25 -8.10 -1.36
C LYS A 61 4.17 -9.49 -0.73
N PRO A 62 5.16 -9.94 0.07
CA PRO A 62 6.16 -9.15 0.81
C PRO A 62 7.46 -8.81 0.06
N LYS A 63 7.54 -9.05 -1.25
CA LYS A 63 8.70 -8.60 -2.04
C LYS A 63 8.67 -7.10 -2.26
N ILE A 64 9.84 -6.54 -2.50
CA ILE A 64 10.06 -5.09 -2.55
C ILE A 64 9.92 -4.50 -3.96
N GLY A 65 9.56 -5.29 -4.97
CA GLY A 65 9.60 -4.85 -6.37
C GLY A 65 8.76 -3.61 -6.68
N MET A 66 7.68 -3.35 -5.94
CA MET A 66 6.87 -2.12 -6.08
C MET A 66 7.45 -0.89 -5.36
N PHE A 67 8.58 -1.04 -4.65
CA PHE A 67 9.23 0.00 -3.83
C PHE A 67 10.63 0.37 -4.35
N LEU A 68 11.16 -0.31 -5.38
CA LEU A 68 12.58 -0.24 -5.72
C LEU A 68 13.04 1.12 -6.26
N ASP A 69 12.17 1.80 -7.01
CA ASP A 69 12.59 2.96 -7.81
C ASP A 69 12.66 4.25 -6.99
N GLU A 70 11.92 4.37 -5.89
CA GLU A 70 11.70 5.65 -5.20
C GLU A 70 11.39 5.47 -3.71
N ARG A 71 12.32 4.85 -2.98
CA ARG A 71 12.21 4.69 -1.52
C ARG A 71 13.11 5.67 -0.78
N HIS A 72 12.58 6.26 0.29
CA HIS A 72 13.32 7.09 1.23
C HIS A 72 13.26 6.47 2.63
N GLU A 73 14.29 6.74 3.43
CA GLU A 73 14.41 6.19 4.79
C GLU A 73 13.25 6.66 5.69
N ASP A 74 12.74 7.87 5.43
CA ASP A 74 11.65 8.53 6.17
C ASP A 74 10.26 8.22 5.59
N ASP A 75 10.16 7.31 4.61
CA ASP A 75 8.87 6.86 4.11
C ASP A 75 8.05 6.23 5.25
N ILE A 76 6.73 6.35 5.13
CA ILE A 76 5.77 5.75 6.05
C ILE A 76 4.92 4.75 5.29
N MET A 77 5.08 3.47 5.60
CA MET A 77 4.17 2.44 5.09
C MET A 77 3.00 2.27 6.06
N ILE A 78 1.79 2.43 5.54
CA ILE A 78 0.55 2.11 6.25
C ILE A 78 -0.11 0.94 5.53
N GLY A 79 -0.44 -0.12 6.26
CA GLY A 79 -1.09 -1.31 5.69
C GLY A 79 -1.78 -2.15 6.76
N ASP A 80 -2.64 -3.07 6.34
CA ASP A 80 -3.48 -3.89 7.20
C ASP A 80 -2.98 -5.34 7.30
N GLN A 81 -2.06 -5.75 6.42
CA GLN A 81 -1.56 -7.12 6.33
C GLN A 81 -0.12 -7.26 6.80
N ILE A 82 0.24 -8.46 7.30
CA ILE A 82 1.64 -8.81 7.62
C ILE A 82 2.54 -8.62 6.40
N SER A 83 2.04 -8.92 5.19
CA SER A 83 2.79 -8.75 3.95
C SER A 83 3.20 -7.30 3.69
N ASP A 84 2.43 -6.32 4.17
CA ASP A 84 2.75 -4.90 4.02
C ASP A 84 3.91 -4.52 4.92
N MET A 85 3.82 -4.93 6.19
CA MET A 85 4.85 -4.65 7.19
C MET A 85 6.16 -5.34 6.82
N LEU A 86 6.09 -6.58 6.31
CA LEU A 86 7.27 -7.29 5.85
C LEU A 86 7.86 -6.70 4.56
N ALA A 87 7.03 -6.28 3.60
CA ALA A 87 7.52 -5.58 2.40
C ALA A 87 8.26 -4.29 2.77
N ALA A 88 7.67 -3.48 3.64
CA ALA A 88 8.27 -2.24 4.11
C ALA A 88 9.57 -2.48 4.88
N LYS A 89 9.59 -3.50 5.75
CA LYS A 89 10.81 -3.91 6.46
C LYS A 89 11.92 -4.31 5.47
N ASN A 90 11.59 -5.16 4.49
CA ASN A 90 12.55 -5.60 3.47
C ASN A 90 13.03 -4.46 2.57
N ALA A 91 12.19 -3.43 2.37
CA ALA A 91 12.54 -2.23 1.63
C ALA A 91 13.38 -1.23 2.45
N GLY A 92 13.57 -1.47 3.76
CA GLY A 92 14.31 -0.58 4.65
C GLY A 92 13.50 0.62 5.16
N ILE A 93 12.18 0.63 4.97
CA ILE A 93 11.29 1.69 5.45
C ILE A 93 11.22 1.63 6.97
N LYS A 94 11.58 2.73 7.65
CA LYS A 94 11.62 2.78 9.11
C LYS A 94 10.24 2.81 9.75
N HIS A 95 9.32 3.59 9.20
CA HIS A 95 7.99 3.77 9.77
C HIS A 95 7.01 2.78 9.13
N ARG A 96 6.64 1.73 9.88
CA ARG A 96 5.80 0.63 9.42
C ARG A 96 4.59 0.51 10.32
N TRP A 97 3.47 1.06 9.89
CA TRP A 97 2.27 1.23 10.70
C TRP A 97 1.20 0.22 10.27
N LEU A 98 0.88 -0.69 11.18
CA LEU A 98 -0.16 -1.70 10.98
C LEU A 98 -1.51 -1.12 11.40
N LEU A 99 -2.46 -1.07 10.47
CA LEU A 99 -3.84 -0.67 10.71
C LEU A 99 -4.75 -1.90 10.63
N SER A 100 -4.93 -2.57 11.77
CA SER A 100 -5.73 -3.79 11.83
C SER A 100 -6.10 -4.15 13.26
N GLU A 101 -7.34 -4.58 13.47
CA GLU A 101 -7.79 -5.17 14.74
C GLU A 101 -7.31 -6.62 14.88
N ASN A 102 -7.42 -7.38 13.79
CA ASN A 102 -7.30 -8.85 13.78
C ASN A 102 -5.92 -9.36 13.38
N VAL A 103 -5.08 -8.50 12.79
CA VAL A 103 -3.72 -8.87 12.40
C VAL A 103 -2.73 -8.38 13.44
N ASN A 104 -1.73 -9.21 13.76
CA ASN A 104 -0.56 -8.80 14.52
C ASN A 104 0.71 -9.06 13.71
N SER A 105 1.72 -8.20 13.87
CA SER A 105 2.97 -8.33 13.13
C SER A 105 4.14 -7.78 13.94
N ASP A 106 5.14 -8.62 14.17
CA ASP A 106 6.41 -8.24 14.81
C ASP A 106 7.24 -7.28 13.92
N TYR A 107 6.83 -7.08 12.67
CA TYR A 107 7.49 -6.15 11.75
C TYR A 107 6.93 -4.73 11.86
N ALA A 108 5.75 -4.54 12.47
CA ALA A 108 5.16 -3.23 12.67
C ALA A 108 5.94 -2.44 13.73
N THR A 109 6.21 -1.16 13.46
CA THR A 109 6.74 -0.23 14.47
C THR A 109 5.65 0.47 15.25
N LYS A 110 4.44 0.51 14.70
CA LYS A 110 3.24 1.06 15.37
C LYS A 110 2.01 0.27 14.93
N LYS A 111 1.05 0.09 15.84
CA LYS A 111 -0.22 -0.55 15.56
C LYS A 111 -1.37 0.40 15.89
N PHE A 112 -2.36 0.45 15.01
CA PHE A 112 -3.61 1.17 15.16
C PHE A 112 -4.75 0.19 14.93
N LEU A 113 -5.75 0.25 15.81
CA LEU A 113 -6.92 -0.64 15.71
C LEU A 113 -8.00 -0.05 14.80
N SER A 114 -8.00 1.27 14.57
CA SER A 114 -8.98 1.93 13.71
C SER A 114 -8.38 3.12 12.97
N HIS A 115 -9.06 3.55 11.91
CA HIS A 115 -8.71 4.75 11.15
C HIS A 115 -8.75 5.99 12.05
N ASP A 116 -9.71 6.09 12.97
CA ASP A 116 -9.82 7.21 13.90
C ASP A 116 -8.59 7.31 14.81
N LEU A 117 -8.10 6.19 15.34
CA LEU A 117 -6.89 6.18 16.16
C LEU A 117 -5.64 6.60 15.36
N LEU A 118 -5.58 6.21 14.08
CA LEU A 118 -4.50 6.65 13.20
C LEU A 118 -4.60 8.15 12.89
N ILE A 119 -5.79 8.64 12.54
CA ILE A 119 -6.04 10.04 12.21
C ILE A 119 -5.75 10.93 13.42
N ASN A 120 -6.23 10.57 14.61
CA ASN A 120 -5.96 11.29 15.86
C ASN A 120 -4.47 11.35 16.21
N TYR A 121 -3.68 10.38 15.78
CA TYR A 121 -2.23 10.40 15.98
C TYR A 121 -1.49 11.31 14.97
N LEU A 122 -2.09 11.58 13.81
CA LEU A 122 -1.50 12.36 12.73
C LEU A 122 -1.83 13.86 12.77
N MET A 123 -2.94 14.21 13.43
CA MET A 123 -3.38 15.58 13.70
C MET A 123 -2.55 16.20 14.82
#